data_AF-A0A0D0CY59-F1
#
_entry.id   AF-A0A0D0CY59-F1
#
_cell.length_a   1.000
_cell.length_b   1.000
_cell.length_c   1.000
_cell.angle_alpha   90.00
_cell.angle_beta   90.00
_cell.angle_gamma   90.00
#
_symmetry.space_group_name_H-M   'P 1'
#
loop_
_entity.id
_entity.type
_entity.pdbx_description
1 polymer ?
#
loop_
_entity_poly.entity_id
_entity_poly.type
_entity_poly.pdbx_seq_one_letter_code
_entity_poly.pdbx_strand_id
1 'polypeptide(L)'
;ATEDDIVPLSDPVFIASSPHPVTHLSIPSGTIVSVPIASINRSTSFWGSDAKVFKPSRWIEEGGIPERAKEIQGHQHILTFSDGPRKCLGKGFAVSQMKAVLSVFIRTFTFEFRDGPGTKVGIGPGVLPRPKIVGEERSSVPLRVRRV
;
A
#
# COMPACT_ATOMS: atom_id res chain seq x y z
N ALA A 1 -1.73 -14.62 -18.21
CA ALA A 1 -0.50 -15.15 -18.80
C ALA A 1 -0.71 -15.22 -20.30
N THR A 2 0.25 -14.77 -21.09
CA THR A 2 0.17 -14.80 -22.57
C THR A 2 0.56 -16.16 -23.13
N GLU A 3 1.32 -16.93 -22.38
CA GLU A 3 1.78 -18.29 -22.67
C GLU A 3 1.80 -19.11 -21.37
N ASP A 4 2.02 -20.41 -21.50
CA ASP A 4 2.21 -21.30 -20.36
C ASP A 4 3.56 -20.98 -19.70
N ASP A 5 3.57 -20.86 -18.37
CA ASP A 5 4.79 -20.50 -17.63
C ASP A 5 4.89 -21.25 -16.29
N ILE A 6 6.09 -21.37 -15.75
CA ILE A 6 6.38 -21.93 -14.42
C ILE A 6 6.98 -20.83 -13.56
N VAL A 7 6.18 -20.31 -12.63
CA VAL A 7 6.60 -19.23 -11.74
C VAL A 7 7.24 -19.81 -10.49
N PRO A 8 8.53 -19.58 -10.21
CA PRO A 8 9.15 -19.97 -8.96
C PRO A 8 8.61 -19.13 -7.79
N LEU A 9 8.50 -19.74 -6.63
CA LEU A 9 8.02 -19.11 -5.41
C LEU A 9 9.19 -18.79 -4.49
N SER A 10 9.18 -17.60 -3.90
CA SER A 10 10.19 -17.19 -2.92
C SER A 10 10.15 -18.03 -1.64
N ASP A 11 8.94 -18.45 -1.25
CA ASP A 11 8.70 -19.34 -0.10
C ASP A 11 7.84 -20.52 -0.58
N PRO A 12 8.09 -21.76 -0.10
CA PRO A 12 7.23 -22.89 -0.42
C PRO A 12 5.79 -22.68 0.07
N VAL A 13 4.80 -23.08 -0.74
CA VAL A 13 3.37 -22.95 -0.39
C VAL A 13 2.66 -24.30 -0.45
N PHE A 14 1.64 -24.48 0.39
CA PHE A 14 0.76 -25.64 0.35
C PHE A 14 -0.40 -25.39 -0.61
N ILE A 15 -0.68 -26.35 -1.47
CA ILE A 15 -1.79 -26.33 -2.42
C ILE A 15 -2.63 -27.59 -2.24
N ALA A 16 -3.93 -27.50 -2.54
CA ALA A 16 -4.86 -28.61 -2.32
C ALA A 16 -4.51 -29.88 -3.12
N SER A 17 -3.82 -29.73 -4.26
CA SER A 17 -3.44 -30.84 -5.16
C SER A 17 -2.15 -31.56 -4.77
N SER A 18 -1.42 -31.11 -3.75
CA SER A 18 -0.14 -31.70 -3.34
C SER A 18 -0.08 -31.88 -1.82
N PRO A 19 0.31 -33.06 -1.33
CA PRO A 19 0.54 -33.29 0.10
C PRO A 19 1.84 -32.63 0.60
N HIS A 20 2.73 -32.22 -0.31
CA HIS A 20 3.99 -31.54 0.00
C HIS A 20 3.95 -30.08 -0.46
N PRO A 21 4.68 -29.17 0.22
CA PRO A 21 4.78 -27.79 -0.22
C PRO A 21 5.46 -27.72 -1.59
N VAL A 22 4.94 -26.87 -2.46
CA VAL A 22 5.48 -26.63 -3.80
C VAL A 22 6.33 -25.38 -3.81
N THR A 23 7.38 -25.37 -4.64
CA THR A 23 8.30 -24.24 -4.81
C THR A 23 8.08 -23.48 -6.11
N HIS A 24 7.13 -23.92 -6.92
CA HIS A 24 6.78 -23.30 -8.20
C HIS A 24 5.31 -23.56 -8.52
N LEU A 25 4.73 -22.71 -9.37
CA LEU A 25 3.37 -22.84 -9.89
C LEU A 25 3.38 -22.84 -11.41
N SER A 26 2.75 -23.86 -12.01
CA SER A 26 2.44 -23.85 -13.44
C SER A 26 1.22 -22.96 -13.69
N ILE A 27 1.38 -21.95 -14.53
CA ILE A 27 0.35 -20.97 -14.87
C ILE A 27 0.02 -21.14 -16.36
N PRO A 28 -1.14 -21.74 -16.69
CA PRO A 28 -1.55 -21.87 -18.09
C PRO A 28 -1.79 -20.51 -18.75
N SER A 29 -1.62 -20.46 -20.07
CA SER A 29 -2.00 -19.32 -20.89
C SER A 29 -3.47 -18.95 -20.68
N GLY A 30 -3.77 -17.65 -20.72
CA GLY A 30 -5.08 -17.10 -20.40
C GLY A 30 -5.36 -16.92 -18.91
N THR A 31 -4.55 -17.47 -18.00
CA THR A 31 -4.73 -17.28 -16.54
C THR A 31 -4.61 -15.81 -16.14
N ILE A 32 -5.59 -15.29 -15.41
CA ILE A 32 -5.52 -13.92 -14.86
C ILE A 32 -4.59 -13.93 -13.64
N VAL A 33 -3.50 -13.16 -13.72
CA VAL A 33 -2.54 -12.96 -12.63
C VAL A 33 -2.70 -11.54 -12.09
N SER A 34 -2.84 -11.41 -10.78
CA SER A 34 -2.97 -10.10 -10.11
C SER A 34 -1.94 -9.97 -8.99
N VAL A 35 -1.46 -8.74 -8.78
CA VAL A 35 -0.53 -8.42 -7.68
C VAL A 35 -1.33 -7.82 -6.52
N PRO A 36 -1.39 -8.46 -5.34
CA PRO A 36 -2.17 -7.97 -4.21
C PRO A 36 -1.42 -6.86 -3.47
N ILE A 37 -1.23 -5.69 -4.12
CA ILE A 37 -0.43 -4.56 -3.64
C ILE A 37 -0.79 -4.16 -2.19
N ALA A 38 -2.09 -4.02 -1.90
CA ALA A 38 -2.56 -3.60 -0.58
C ALA A 38 -2.28 -4.64 0.53
N SER A 39 -2.14 -5.92 0.17
CA SER A 39 -1.79 -6.99 1.09
C SER A 39 -0.27 -7.02 1.30
N ILE A 40 0.52 -6.92 0.23
CA ILE A 40 1.99 -6.90 0.31
C ILE A 40 2.46 -5.71 1.16
N ASN A 41 1.95 -4.51 0.90
CA ASN A 41 2.31 -3.29 1.63
C ASN A 41 1.93 -3.30 3.12
N ARG A 42 1.12 -4.27 3.57
CA ARG A 42 0.67 -4.42 4.97
C ARG A 42 0.94 -5.81 5.53
N SER A 43 1.73 -6.62 4.82
CA SER A 43 2.01 -7.99 5.21
C SER A 43 2.99 -7.99 6.37
N THR A 44 2.64 -8.67 7.46
CA THR A 44 3.55 -8.85 8.60
C THR A 44 4.77 -9.69 8.25
N SER A 45 4.71 -10.52 7.19
CA SER A 45 5.86 -11.28 6.69
C SER A 45 6.95 -10.38 6.12
N PHE A 46 6.57 -9.29 5.45
CA PHE A 46 7.51 -8.32 4.87
C PHE A 46 7.85 -7.21 5.87
N TRP A 47 6.84 -6.70 6.55
CA TRP A 47 6.89 -5.41 7.25
C TRP A 47 6.90 -5.51 8.77
N GLY A 48 6.97 -6.72 9.33
CA GLY A 48 6.99 -6.96 10.77
C GLY A 48 5.62 -6.85 11.44
N SER A 49 5.57 -7.02 12.77
CA SER A 49 4.32 -7.00 13.56
C SER A 49 3.58 -5.66 13.51
N ASP A 50 4.30 -4.57 13.25
CA ASP A 50 3.79 -3.21 13.13
C ASP A 50 3.42 -2.83 11.68
N ALA A 51 3.32 -3.80 10.75
CA ALA A 51 2.98 -3.58 9.33
C ALA A 51 1.67 -2.81 9.07
N LYS A 52 0.75 -2.80 10.04
CA LYS A 52 -0.55 -2.09 9.96
C LYS A 52 -0.55 -0.76 10.71
N VAL A 53 0.57 -0.37 11.30
CA VAL A 53 0.74 0.88 12.04
C VAL A 53 1.30 1.95 11.11
N PHE A 54 0.75 3.17 11.17
CA PHE A 54 1.33 4.31 10.48
C PHE A 54 2.60 4.76 11.22
N LYS A 55 3.77 4.33 10.71
CA LYS A 55 5.09 4.59 11.32
C LYS A 55 6.06 5.22 10.31
N PRO A 56 5.99 6.54 10.06
CA PRO A 56 6.88 7.21 9.10
C PRO A 56 8.37 7.12 9.45
N SER A 57 8.70 7.04 10.75
CA SER A 57 10.09 6.93 11.22
C SER A 57 10.83 5.75 10.62
N ARG A 58 10.11 4.71 10.18
CA ARG A 58 10.64 3.53 9.48
C ARG A 58 11.54 3.87 8.28
N TRP A 59 11.25 4.95 7.56
CA TRP A 59 12.03 5.38 6.39
C TRP A 59 13.04 6.50 6.71
N ILE A 60 13.13 6.92 7.97
CA ILE A 60 13.99 8.00 8.45
C ILE A 60 15.12 7.43 9.31
N GLU A 61 14.79 6.48 10.19
CA GLU A 61 15.71 5.83 11.10
C GLU A 61 16.55 4.77 10.37
N GLU A 62 17.84 4.73 10.68
CA GLU A 62 18.74 3.68 10.19
C GLU A 62 18.27 2.31 10.69
N GLY A 63 18.22 1.32 9.79
CA GLY A 63 17.71 0.00 10.12
C GLY A 63 16.19 -0.07 10.37
N GLY A 64 15.44 1.01 10.14
CA GLY A 64 13.99 1.01 10.36
C GLY A 64 13.21 0.07 9.43
N ILE A 65 13.72 -0.16 8.21
CA ILE A 65 13.09 -1.02 7.19
C ILE A 65 13.48 -2.49 7.43
N PRO A 66 12.51 -3.40 7.64
CA PRO A 66 12.80 -4.82 7.81
C PRO A 66 13.49 -5.44 6.59
N GLU A 67 14.40 -6.40 6.80
CA GLU A 67 15.16 -7.03 5.71
C GLU A 67 14.27 -7.63 4.63
N ARG A 68 13.20 -8.34 5.02
CA ARG A 68 12.27 -8.94 4.06
C ARG A 68 11.56 -7.90 3.19
N ALA A 69 11.22 -6.73 3.75
CA ALA A 69 10.65 -5.63 2.95
C ALA A 69 11.63 -5.09 1.90
N LYS A 70 12.95 -5.11 2.16
CA LYS A 70 13.95 -4.61 1.21
C LYS A 70 13.99 -5.39 -0.11
N GLU A 71 13.47 -6.62 -0.13
CA GLU A 71 13.31 -7.40 -1.35
C GLU A 71 12.33 -6.77 -2.34
N ILE A 72 11.39 -5.95 -1.85
CA ILE A 72 10.48 -5.20 -2.70
C ILE A 72 11.26 -4.07 -3.40
N GLN A 73 11.38 -4.18 -4.72
CA GLN A 73 12.12 -3.22 -5.57
C GLN A 73 11.33 -1.94 -5.90
N GLY A 74 10.05 -1.88 -5.50
CA GLY A 74 9.19 -0.71 -5.65
C GLY A 74 9.72 0.53 -4.93
N HIS A 75 9.05 1.66 -5.15
CA HIS A 75 9.44 2.95 -4.55
C HIS A 75 9.52 2.84 -3.02
N GLN A 76 10.69 3.05 -2.43
CA GLN A 76 10.91 2.93 -0.98
C GLN A 76 10.35 1.62 -0.39
N HIS A 77 10.54 0.53 -1.13
CA HIS A 77 10.13 -0.83 -0.76
C HIS A 77 8.61 -1.04 -0.66
N ILE A 78 7.79 -0.13 -1.19
CA ILE A 78 6.33 -0.31 -1.33
C ILE A 78 5.93 -0.42 -2.80
N LEU A 79 4.85 -1.16 -3.07
CA LEU A 79 4.29 -1.37 -4.40
C LEU A 79 3.18 -0.37 -4.78
N THR A 80 3.03 0.74 -4.03
CA THR A 80 1.96 1.74 -4.26
C THR A 80 2.01 2.35 -5.66
N PHE A 81 3.20 2.50 -6.22
CA PHE A 81 3.42 2.97 -7.59
C PHE A 81 3.71 1.82 -8.56
N SER A 82 3.37 0.59 -8.18
CA SER A 82 3.78 -0.65 -8.84
C SER A 82 5.30 -0.74 -9.01
N ASP A 83 5.76 -1.73 -9.76
CA ASP A 83 7.15 -1.88 -10.14
C ASP A 83 7.29 -2.56 -11.51
N GLY A 84 8.51 -2.63 -12.05
CA GLY A 84 8.82 -3.24 -13.34
C GLY A 84 8.40 -2.39 -14.55
N PRO A 85 8.22 -3.01 -15.74
CA PRO A 85 7.90 -2.31 -16.98
C PRO A 85 6.57 -1.53 -16.95
N ARG A 86 5.66 -1.89 -16.04
CA ARG A 86 4.34 -1.27 -15.86
C ARG A 86 4.28 -0.37 -14.63
N LYS A 87 5.43 0.03 -14.06
CA LYS A 87 5.47 0.99 -12.94
C LYS A 87 4.78 2.29 -13.31
N CYS A 88 4.18 2.95 -12.32
CA CYS A 88 3.45 4.20 -12.52
C CYS A 88 4.37 5.29 -13.06
N LEU A 89 4.13 5.71 -14.30
CA LEU A 89 4.88 6.79 -14.96
C LEU A 89 4.74 8.12 -14.20
N GLY A 90 3.58 8.34 -13.56
CA GLY A 90 3.28 9.54 -12.78
C GLY A 90 3.90 9.59 -11.38
N LYS A 91 4.65 8.56 -10.95
CA LYS A 91 5.23 8.49 -9.58
C LYS A 91 5.99 9.77 -9.20
N GLY A 92 6.89 10.22 -10.07
CA GLY A 92 7.74 11.38 -9.78
C GLY A 92 6.90 12.65 -9.58
N PHE A 93 5.92 12.87 -10.45
CA PHE A 93 4.98 13.98 -10.35
C PHE A 93 4.15 13.91 -9.06
N ALA A 94 3.55 12.74 -8.77
CA ALA A 94 2.72 12.55 -7.59
C ALA A 94 3.49 12.81 -6.28
N VAL A 95 4.72 12.27 -6.15
CA VAL A 95 5.56 12.49 -4.96
C VAL A 95 5.95 13.96 -4.81
N SER A 96 6.34 14.61 -5.90
CA SER A 96 6.69 16.04 -5.87
C SER A 96 5.49 16.91 -5.50
N GLN A 97 4.31 16.64 -6.07
CA GLN A 97 3.09 17.36 -5.76
C GLN A 97 2.67 17.16 -4.29
N MET A 98 2.71 15.93 -3.77
CA MET A 98 2.42 15.66 -2.36
C MET A 98 3.37 16.43 -1.44
N LYS A 99 4.67 16.44 -1.72
CA LYS A 99 5.65 17.20 -0.93
C LYS A 99 5.39 18.70 -0.96
N ALA A 100 5.09 19.26 -2.14
CA ALA A 100 4.80 20.68 -2.30
C ALA A 100 3.52 21.11 -1.56
N VAL A 101 2.46 20.32 -1.66
CA VAL A 101 1.19 20.61 -0.97
C VAL A 101 1.34 20.44 0.54
N LEU A 102 1.96 19.35 1.00
CA LEU A 102 2.15 19.09 2.43
C LEU A 102 3.02 20.16 3.09
N SER A 103 4.08 20.64 2.43
CA SER A 103 4.96 21.66 3.01
C SER A 103 4.25 23.00 3.27
N VAL A 104 3.27 23.35 2.43
CA VAL A 104 2.41 24.51 2.65
C VAL A 104 1.39 24.21 3.75
N PHE A 105 0.71 23.06 3.68
CA PHE A 105 -0.37 22.72 4.59
C PHE A 105 0.09 22.68 6.05
N ILE A 106 1.21 22.01 6.34
CA ILE A 106 1.71 21.88 7.71
C ILE A 106 2.21 23.21 8.31
N ARG A 107 2.59 24.18 7.47
CA ARG A 107 3.12 25.49 7.92
C ARG A 107 2.03 26.54 8.07
N THR A 108 0.94 26.41 7.31
CA THR A 108 -0.09 27.45 7.20
C THR A 108 -1.38 27.06 7.88
N PHE A 109 -1.68 25.78 8.06
CA PHE A 109 -2.99 25.35 8.55
C PHE A 109 -2.89 24.29 9.66
N THR A 110 -3.88 24.34 10.57
CA THR A 110 -4.22 23.23 11.44
C THR A 110 -5.51 22.56 10.97
N PHE A 111 -5.61 21.26 11.20
CA PHE A 111 -6.71 20.42 10.76
C PHE A 111 -7.30 19.67 11.95
N GLU A 112 -8.62 19.71 12.11
CA GLU A 112 -9.36 18.95 13.11
C GLU A 112 -10.49 18.18 12.43
N PHE A 113 -10.82 16.98 12.91
CA PHE A 113 -12.03 16.31 12.43
C PHE A 113 -13.28 17.11 12.81
N ARG A 114 -14.28 17.12 11.92
CA ARG A 114 -15.57 17.78 12.17
C ARG A 114 -16.20 17.38 13.51
N ASP A 115 -16.12 16.09 13.84
CA ASP A 115 -16.77 15.47 15.00
C ASP A 115 -15.78 15.16 16.15
N GLY A 116 -14.56 15.74 16.08
CA GLY A 116 -13.54 15.59 17.10
C GLY A 116 -12.62 14.37 16.93
N PRO A 117 -11.61 14.21 17.80
CA PRO A 117 -10.52 13.23 17.64
C PRO A 117 -10.97 11.77 17.65
N GLY A 118 -12.16 11.46 18.19
CA GLY A 118 -12.75 10.12 18.17
C GLY A 118 -13.37 9.70 16.84
N THR A 119 -13.40 10.58 15.83
CA THR A 119 -14.01 10.33 14.52
C THR A 119 -13.45 9.05 13.88
N LYS A 120 -14.33 8.10 13.57
CA LYS A 120 -13.94 6.85 12.92
C LYS A 120 -13.94 7.04 11.40
N VAL A 121 -12.78 6.82 10.80
CA VAL A 121 -12.60 6.85 9.34
C VAL A 121 -12.51 5.43 8.81
N GLY A 122 -13.39 5.11 7.87
CA GLY A 122 -13.38 3.88 7.10
C GLY A 122 -12.98 4.13 5.64
N ILE A 123 -13.10 3.08 4.83
CA ILE A 123 -12.92 3.15 3.38
C ILE A 123 -14.29 3.09 2.74
N GLY A 124 -14.62 4.11 1.95
CA GLY A 124 -15.82 4.18 1.14
C GLY A 124 -15.61 3.67 -0.29
N PRO A 125 -16.69 3.40 -1.03
CA PRO A 125 -16.63 2.95 -2.41
C PRO A 125 -16.05 4.04 -3.34
N GLY A 126 -15.37 3.60 -4.39
CA GLY A 126 -14.78 4.43 -5.43
C GLY A 126 -13.84 3.65 -6.34
N VAL A 127 -13.45 4.24 -7.48
CA VAL A 127 -12.41 3.67 -8.39
C VAL A 127 -11.10 3.42 -7.65
N LEU A 128 -10.80 4.29 -6.69
CA LEU A 128 -9.73 4.12 -5.71
C LEU A 128 -10.34 4.14 -4.31
N PRO A 129 -9.74 3.46 -3.32
CA PRO A 129 -10.15 3.57 -1.92
C PRO A 129 -10.21 5.03 -1.49
N ARG A 130 -11.37 5.48 -1.02
CA ARG A 130 -11.55 6.85 -0.51
C ARG A 130 -11.81 6.82 0.99
N PRO A 131 -11.20 7.72 1.78
CA PRO A 131 -11.52 7.81 3.19
C PRO A 131 -12.94 8.35 3.36
N LYS A 132 -13.62 7.87 4.40
CA LYS A 132 -15.02 8.15 4.66
C LYS A 132 -15.30 8.13 6.16
N ILE A 133 -16.16 9.03 6.66
CA ILE A 133 -16.67 8.90 8.04
C ILE A 133 -17.58 7.66 8.13
N VAL A 134 -17.30 6.78 9.10
CA VAL A 134 -18.11 5.59 9.34
C VAL A 134 -19.54 5.99 9.68
N GLY A 135 -20.52 5.38 9.01
CA GLY A 135 -21.95 5.67 9.20
C GLY A 135 -22.52 6.73 8.26
N GLU A 136 -21.69 7.52 7.57
CA GLU A 136 -22.18 8.41 6.52
C GLU A 136 -22.38 7.64 5.21
N GLU A 137 -23.06 8.21 4.22
CA GLU A 137 -23.13 7.63 2.87
C GLU A 137 -21.99 8.13 1.97
N ARG A 138 -21.66 9.42 2.06
CA ARG A 138 -20.68 10.09 1.21
C ARG A 138 -19.25 9.65 1.54
N SER A 139 -18.46 9.34 0.52
CA SER A 139 -17.01 9.09 0.65
C SER A 139 -16.23 10.40 0.84
N SER A 140 -16.35 11.01 2.01
CA SER A 140 -15.65 12.23 2.41
C SER A 140 -15.24 12.21 3.88
N VAL A 141 -14.20 12.98 4.20
CA VAL A 141 -13.77 13.27 5.57
C VAL A 141 -13.69 14.79 5.72
N PRO A 142 -14.80 15.47 6.04
CA PRO A 142 -14.78 16.91 6.28
C PRO A 142 -13.85 17.24 7.45
N LEU A 143 -12.92 18.17 7.21
CA LEU A 143 -12.00 18.70 8.21
C LEU A 143 -12.35 20.15 8.50
N ARG A 144 -12.27 20.53 9.78
CA ARG A 144 -12.19 21.93 10.20
C ARG A 144 -10.76 22.39 9.95
N VAL A 145 -10.62 23.54 9.28
CA VAL A 145 -9.32 24.10 8.91
C VAL A 145 -9.19 25.48 9.52
N ARG A 146 -8.08 25.75 10.21
CA ARG A 146 -7.73 27.09 10.71
C ARG A 146 -6.34 27.48 10.23
N ARG A 147 -6.12 28.76 9.98
CA ARG A 147 -4.78 29.27 9.65
C ARG A 147 -3.94 29.40 10.92
N VAL A 148 -2.66 29.04 10.85
CA VAL A 148 -1.64 29.25 11.89
C VAL A 148 -1.03 30.64 11.73
#